data_AF-A0A2U8E1H4-F1
#
_entry.id   AF-A0A2U8E1H4-F1
#
_cell.length_a   1.000
_cell.length_b   1.000
_cell.length_c   1.000
_cell.angle_alpha   90.00
_cell.angle_beta   90.00
_cell.angle_gamma   90.00
#
_symmetry.space_group_name_H-M   'P 1'
#
loop_
_entity.id
_entity.type
_entity.pdbx_description
1 polymer ?
#
loop_
_entity_poly.entity_id
_entity_poly.type
_entity_poly.pdbx_seq_one_letter_code
_entity_poly.pdbx_strand_id
1 'polypeptide(L)'
;MPGVENLPGRETAIALVFQFNDKTWGFDKKKQYHLINKVAPSFARISDSGEVVTFDDYAKLGGENSVVLYAPDGKLKAQYSLKELMPSYAIEKLKTESVKEMTDAFGLFWYKDSYFYDSKIIIYTNVGGVISISNSGSVEYTDSKNNKSIKMQSAGKLKPPPSAAN
;
A
#
# COMPACT_ATOMS: atom_id res chain seq x y z
N MET A 1 3.65 5.80 -16.36
CA MET A 1 2.67 5.36 -15.35
C MET A 1 3.06 3.97 -14.87
N PRO A 2 3.07 3.67 -13.56
CA PRO A 2 3.17 2.28 -13.10
C PRO A 2 1.88 1.53 -13.44
N GLY A 3 2.00 0.30 -13.94
CA GLY A 3 0.87 -0.60 -14.22
C GLY A 3 1.15 -1.98 -13.64
N VAL A 4 0.10 -2.66 -13.21
CA VAL A 4 0.15 -4.03 -12.66
C VAL A 4 -0.74 -4.91 -13.52
N GLU A 5 -0.16 -5.93 -14.18
CA GLU A 5 -0.93 -6.97 -14.87
C GLU A 5 -1.11 -8.17 -13.93
N ASN A 6 -2.35 -8.65 -13.77
CA ASN A 6 -2.65 -9.87 -12.99
C ASN A 6 -3.26 -10.95 -13.89
N LEU A 7 -2.72 -12.16 -13.79
CA LEU A 7 -3.33 -13.37 -14.32
C LEU A 7 -4.10 -14.07 -13.19
N PRO A 8 -5.37 -14.48 -13.41
CA PRO A 8 -6.15 -15.20 -12.38
C PRO A 8 -5.42 -16.45 -11.89
N GLY A 9 -5.42 -16.68 -10.57
CA GLY A 9 -4.88 -17.90 -9.95
C GLY A 9 -3.37 -17.93 -9.71
N ARG A 10 -2.65 -16.81 -9.88
CA ARG A 10 -1.22 -16.71 -9.53
C ARG A 10 -1.00 -15.73 -8.39
N GLU A 11 -0.31 -16.16 -7.34
CA GLU A 11 0.16 -15.33 -6.19
C GLU A 11 1.31 -14.38 -6.59
N THR A 12 1.28 -13.86 -7.81
CA THR A 12 2.39 -13.08 -8.37
C THR A 12 1.85 -11.85 -9.09
N ALA A 13 2.18 -10.68 -8.57
CA ALA A 13 2.02 -9.41 -9.27
C ALA A 13 3.35 -9.02 -9.93
N ILE A 14 3.31 -8.35 -11.07
CA ILE A 14 4.51 -7.79 -11.72
C ILE A 14 4.46 -6.27 -11.60
N ALA A 15 5.51 -5.68 -11.01
CA ALA A 15 5.72 -4.24 -11.03
C ALA A 15 6.73 -3.87 -12.11
N LEU A 16 6.34 -2.95 -12.99
CA LEU A 16 7.17 -2.47 -14.09
C LEU A 16 7.55 -1.00 -13.83
N VAL A 17 8.84 -0.71 -13.87
CA VAL A 17 9.38 0.65 -13.76
C VAL A 17 9.72 1.14 -15.16
N PHE A 18 9.14 2.28 -15.52
CA PHE A 18 9.40 2.96 -16.78
C PHE A 18 9.98 4.34 -16.52
N GLN A 19 10.95 4.75 -17.33
CA GLN A 19 11.47 6.11 -17.36
C GLN A 19 10.98 6.78 -18.64
N PHE A 20 10.51 8.02 -18.53
CA PHE A 20 10.23 8.81 -19.72
C PHE A 20 11.54 9.12 -20.46
N ASN A 21 11.54 8.91 -21.76
CA ASN A 21 12.65 9.21 -22.67
C ASN A 21 12.21 10.34 -23.60
N ASP A 22 12.83 11.50 -23.43
CA ASP A 22 12.54 12.71 -24.18
C ASP A 22 12.93 12.62 -25.66
N LYS A 23 13.96 11.85 -26.01
CA LYS A 23 14.43 11.66 -27.39
C LYS A 23 13.46 10.85 -28.23
N THR A 24 12.87 9.82 -27.65
CA THR A 24 11.91 8.95 -28.34
C THR A 24 10.47 9.37 -28.07
N TRP A 25 10.27 10.35 -27.19
CA TRP A 25 8.96 10.74 -26.68
C TRP A 25 8.16 9.53 -26.16
N GLY A 26 8.86 8.64 -25.44
CA GLY A 26 8.35 7.33 -25.06
C GLY A 26 8.72 6.94 -23.63
N PHE A 27 8.47 5.68 -23.30
CA PHE A 27 8.79 5.11 -22.00
C PHE A 27 9.73 3.92 -22.17
N ASP A 28 10.94 4.04 -21.60
CA ASP A 28 11.89 2.93 -21.55
C ASP A 28 11.63 2.11 -20.29
N LYS A 29 11.42 0.80 -20.44
CA LYS A 29 11.39 -0.12 -19.30
C LYS A 29 12.77 -0.17 -18.65
N LYS A 30 12.84 0.18 -17.36
CA LYS A 30 14.08 0.17 -16.57
C LYS A 30 14.20 -1.06 -15.69
N LYS A 31 13.11 -1.48 -15.08
CA LYS A 31 13.13 -2.58 -14.12
C LYS A 31 11.82 -3.34 -14.10
N GLN A 32 11.90 -4.61 -13.73
CA GLN A 32 10.76 -5.48 -13.48
C GLN A 32 10.98 -6.16 -12.14
N TYR A 33 9.92 -6.21 -11.33
CA TYR A 33 9.89 -6.94 -10.07
C TYR A 33 8.79 -7.98 -10.12
N HIS A 34 9.13 -9.18 -9.66
CA HIS A 34 8.14 -10.19 -9.31
C HIS A 34 7.77 -9.98 -7.85
N LEU A 35 6.58 -9.42 -7.63
CA LEU A 35 6.05 -9.22 -6.30
C LEU A 35 5.25 -10.45 -5.92
N ILE A 36 5.61 -11.04 -4.78
CA ILE A 36 4.78 -12.08 -4.17
C ILE A 36 3.69 -11.35 -3.39
N ASN A 37 2.57 -11.08 -4.06
CA ASN A 37 1.34 -10.64 -3.42
C ASN A 37 0.27 -11.72 -3.64
N LYS A 38 -0.34 -12.17 -2.55
CA LYS A 38 -1.49 -13.09 -2.62
C LYS A 38 -2.70 -12.42 -3.27
N VAL A 39 -2.70 -11.10 -3.36
CA VAL A 39 -3.79 -10.31 -3.91
C VAL A 39 -3.29 -9.41 -5.03
N ALA A 40 -4.14 -9.23 -6.04
CA ALA A 40 -3.97 -8.22 -7.06
C ALA A 40 -4.04 -6.81 -6.43
N PRO A 41 -2.93 -6.05 -6.35
CA PRO A 41 -2.98 -4.72 -5.76
C PRO A 41 -3.79 -3.78 -6.65
N SER A 42 -4.55 -2.89 -6.04
CA SER A 42 -5.30 -1.86 -6.76
C SER A 42 -4.40 -0.72 -7.21
N PHE A 43 -3.31 -0.48 -6.47
CA PHE A 43 -2.38 0.60 -6.76
C PHE A 43 -0.98 0.30 -6.23
N ALA A 44 0.04 0.95 -6.80
CA ALA A 44 1.41 0.87 -6.32
C ALA A 44 2.13 2.23 -6.41
N ARG A 45 3.04 2.47 -5.47
CA ARG A 45 4.04 3.56 -5.54
C ARG A 45 5.43 2.96 -5.48
N ILE A 46 6.39 3.66 -6.08
CA ILE A 46 7.81 3.35 -6.01
C ILE A 46 8.58 4.57 -5.50
N SER A 47 9.54 4.35 -4.59
CA SER A 47 10.46 5.40 -4.14
C SER A 47 11.63 5.54 -5.11
N ASP A 48 12.41 6.63 -4.97
CA ASP A 48 13.62 6.84 -5.77
C ASP A 48 14.70 5.79 -5.52
N SER A 49 14.70 5.19 -4.31
CA SER A 49 15.58 4.07 -3.95
C SER A 49 15.09 2.71 -4.48
N GLY A 50 13.90 2.68 -5.09
CA GLY A 50 13.31 1.48 -5.70
C GLY A 50 12.44 0.65 -4.77
N GLU A 51 12.15 1.10 -3.55
CA GLU A 51 11.19 0.44 -2.66
C GLU A 51 9.79 0.55 -3.24
N VAL A 52 9.01 -0.53 -3.14
CA VAL A 52 7.65 -0.56 -3.67
C VAL A 52 6.67 -0.67 -2.53
N VAL A 53 5.60 0.11 -2.57
CA VAL A 53 4.42 -0.07 -1.72
C VAL A 53 3.22 -0.37 -2.59
N THR A 54 2.45 -1.38 -2.23
CA THR A 54 1.17 -1.69 -2.87
C THR A 54 0.02 -1.45 -1.91
N PHE A 55 -1.12 -1.06 -2.48
CA PHE A 55 -2.36 -0.80 -1.77
C PHE A 55 -3.42 -1.74 -2.30
N ASP A 56 -3.99 -2.53 -1.39
CA ASP A 56 -4.99 -3.52 -1.74
C ASP A 56 -6.40 -3.02 -1.39
N ASP A 57 -7.39 -3.49 -2.15
CA ASP A 57 -8.78 -3.07 -2.01
C ASP A 57 -9.40 -3.60 -0.72
N TYR A 58 -9.82 -2.68 0.16
CA TYR A 58 -10.49 -3.02 1.41
C TYR A 58 -11.77 -3.83 1.17
N ALA A 59 -12.54 -3.49 0.13
CA ALA A 59 -13.81 -4.15 -0.20
C ALA A 59 -13.63 -5.64 -0.51
N LYS A 60 -12.47 -6.01 -1.06
CA LYS A 60 -12.19 -7.37 -1.53
C LYS A 60 -11.56 -8.25 -0.45
N LEU A 61 -10.84 -7.65 0.52
CA LEU A 61 -10.02 -8.39 1.49
C LEU A 61 -10.47 -8.27 2.95
N GLY A 62 -11.49 -7.47 3.25
CA GLY A 62 -11.95 -7.28 4.63
C GLY A 62 -10.93 -6.58 5.54
N GLY A 63 -9.89 -5.96 4.96
CA GLY A 63 -8.90 -5.16 5.68
C GLY A 63 -7.60 -5.86 6.06
N GLU A 64 -7.39 -7.10 5.61
CA GLU A 64 -6.07 -7.74 5.68
C GLU A 64 -5.18 -7.26 4.51
N ASN A 65 -3.85 -7.22 4.71
CA ASN A 65 -2.85 -6.84 3.70
C ASN A 65 -3.13 -5.52 2.95
N SER A 66 -3.77 -4.56 3.60
CA SER A 66 -4.18 -3.29 2.98
C SER A 66 -2.99 -2.47 2.47
N VAL A 67 -1.82 -2.60 3.12
CA VAL A 67 -0.55 -2.06 2.64
C VAL A 67 0.51 -3.14 2.68
N VAL A 68 1.25 -3.29 1.58
CA VAL A 68 2.39 -4.20 1.49
C VAL A 68 3.63 -3.44 1.04
N LEU A 69 4.73 -3.60 1.78
CA LEU A 69 6.03 -2.99 1.48
C LEU A 69 7.00 -4.03 0.94
N TYR A 70 7.72 -3.67 -0.11
CA TYR A 70 8.75 -4.47 -0.74
C TYR A 70 10.08 -3.72 -0.80
N ALA A 71 11.17 -4.45 -0.61
CA ALA A 71 12.52 -3.95 -0.78
C ALA A 71 12.82 -3.68 -2.28
N PRO A 72 13.90 -2.94 -2.60
CA PRO A 72 14.28 -2.65 -3.99
C PRO A 72 14.67 -3.87 -4.84
N ASP A 73 14.73 -5.06 -4.26
CA ASP A 73 14.91 -6.34 -4.96
C ASP A 73 13.58 -7.09 -5.17
N GLY A 74 12.46 -6.51 -4.75
CA GLY A 74 11.12 -7.11 -4.81
C GLY A 74 10.79 -8.04 -3.64
N LYS A 75 11.70 -8.26 -2.68
CA LYS A 75 11.39 -9.08 -1.50
C LYS A 75 10.39 -8.38 -0.60
N LEU A 76 9.49 -9.17 -0.02
CA LEU A 76 8.53 -8.70 0.97
C LEU A 76 9.27 -8.16 2.20
N LYS A 77 9.01 -6.91 2.56
CA LYS A 77 9.41 -6.31 3.84
C LYS A 77 8.30 -6.53 4.85
N ALA A 78 7.17 -5.85 4.69
CA ALA A 78 6.12 -5.84 5.69
C ALA A 78 4.73 -5.86 5.06
N GLN A 79 3.74 -6.32 5.82
CA GLN A 79 2.32 -6.31 5.47
C GLN A 79 1.56 -5.72 6.65
N TYR A 80 0.56 -4.90 6.36
CA TYR A 80 -0.26 -4.25 7.37
C TYR A 80 -1.74 -4.40 7.04
N SER A 81 -2.49 -4.85 8.03
CA SER A 81 -3.95 -4.74 8.05
C SER A 81 -4.39 -3.32 8.41
N LEU A 82 -5.64 -2.96 8.13
CA LEU A 82 -6.17 -1.66 8.56
C LEU A 82 -6.11 -1.46 10.09
N LYS A 83 -6.26 -2.54 10.87
CA LYS A 83 -6.21 -2.48 12.34
C LYS A 83 -4.83 -2.10 12.87
N GLU A 84 -3.78 -2.43 12.11
CA GLU A 84 -2.40 -2.04 12.40
C GLU A 84 -2.08 -0.63 11.88
N LEU A 85 -2.85 -0.12 10.93
CA LEU A 85 -2.63 1.17 10.28
C LEU A 85 -3.37 2.33 10.96
N MET A 86 -4.54 2.07 11.55
CA MET A 86 -5.39 3.13 12.10
C MET A 86 -6.25 2.61 13.26
N PRO A 87 -6.69 3.49 14.17
CA PRO A 87 -7.51 3.11 15.31
C PRO A 87 -8.90 2.63 14.88
N SER A 88 -9.54 1.82 15.72
CA SER A 88 -10.84 1.21 15.44
C SER A 88 -11.92 2.22 15.06
N TYR A 89 -11.95 3.40 15.71
CA TYR A 89 -12.93 4.43 15.37
C TYR A 89 -12.80 4.95 13.94
N ALA A 90 -11.57 5.00 13.39
CA ALA A 90 -11.33 5.41 12.01
C ALA A 90 -11.81 4.33 11.03
N ILE A 91 -11.64 3.06 11.38
CA ILE A 91 -12.14 1.92 10.61
C ILE A 91 -13.67 1.88 10.59
N GLU A 92 -14.33 2.10 11.73
CA GLU A 92 -15.80 2.17 11.79
C GLU A 92 -16.33 3.37 10.99
N LYS A 93 -15.60 4.50 11.03
CA LYS A 93 -15.92 5.65 10.19
C LYS A 93 -15.77 5.33 8.69
N LEU A 94 -14.74 4.59 8.28
CA LEU A 94 -14.57 4.13 6.89
C LEU A 94 -15.78 3.29 6.48
N LYS A 95 -16.17 2.29 7.28
CA LYS A 95 -17.33 1.44 6.96
C LYS A 95 -18.63 2.23 6.79
N THR A 96 -18.83 3.29 7.57
CA THR A 96 -20.07 4.08 7.53
C THR A 96 -20.08 5.15 6.44
N GLU A 97 -18.94 5.80 6.17
CA GLU A 97 -18.81 6.83 5.12
C GLU A 97 -18.62 6.22 3.73
N SER A 98 -17.84 5.14 3.60
CA SER A 98 -17.68 4.43 2.33
C SER A 98 -19.00 3.85 1.81
N VAL A 99 -19.95 3.52 2.70
CA VAL A 99 -21.31 3.10 2.30
C VAL A 99 -22.15 4.26 1.75
N LYS A 100 -21.82 5.52 2.08
CA LYS A 100 -22.54 6.71 1.57
C LYS A 100 -22.03 7.18 0.22
N GLU A 101 -20.73 7.02 -0.05
CA GLU A 101 -20.08 7.45 -1.31
C GLU A 101 -20.05 6.34 -2.39
N MET A 102 -20.71 5.21 -2.13
CA MET A 102 -20.81 4.00 -2.95
C MET A 102 -21.53 4.16 -4.31
N THR A 103 -21.68 5.37 -4.84
CA THR A 103 -22.27 5.62 -6.16
C THR A 103 -21.25 5.67 -7.29
N ASP A 104 -19.95 5.76 -6.98
CA ASP A 104 -18.93 5.99 -8.01
C ASP A 104 -18.12 4.70 -8.23
N ALA A 105 -18.11 4.23 -9.47
CA ALA A 105 -17.76 2.87 -9.93
C ALA A 105 -16.28 2.41 -9.74
N PHE A 106 -15.50 3.04 -8.87
CA PHE A 106 -14.05 2.84 -8.78
C PHE A 106 -13.54 2.08 -7.53
N GLY A 107 -14.42 1.54 -6.70
CA GLY A 107 -14.03 0.68 -5.57
C GLY A 107 -13.81 1.45 -4.26
N LEU A 108 -13.89 0.74 -3.13
CA LEU A 108 -13.79 1.34 -1.79
C LEU A 108 -12.32 1.57 -1.44
N PHE A 109 -11.72 2.58 -2.07
CA PHE A 109 -10.42 3.05 -1.62
C PHE A 109 -10.56 3.58 -0.19
N TRP A 110 -9.79 3.02 0.74
CA TRP A 110 -9.72 3.51 2.12
C TRP A 110 -8.75 4.69 2.26
N TYR A 111 -7.98 4.97 1.21
CA TYR A 111 -7.01 6.05 1.11
C TYR A 111 -7.30 6.98 -0.07
N LYS A 112 -6.83 8.22 0.05
CA LYS A 112 -6.96 9.30 -0.94
C LYS A 112 -5.70 9.45 -1.79
N ASP A 113 -4.54 9.46 -1.13
CA ASP A 113 -3.24 9.66 -1.78
C ASP A 113 -2.11 9.08 -0.91
N SER A 114 -0.93 8.90 -1.51
CA SER A 114 0.28 8.47 -0.83
C SER A 114 1.55 8.93 -1.54
N TYR A 115 2.61 9.18 -0.77
CA TYR A 115 3.94 9.52 -1.29
C TYR A 115 5.05 9.14 -0.32
N PHE A 116 6.25 8.89 -0.85
CA PHE A 116 7.44 8.70 -0.03
C PHE A 116 8.02 10.04 0.41
N TYR A 117 8.39 10.16 1.69
CA TYR A 117 9.04 11.34 2.27
C TYR A 117 9.95 10.92 3.43
N ASP A 118 11.21 11.36 3.41
CA ASP A 118 12.19 11.13 4.48
C ASP A 118 12.22 9.68 5.00
N SER A 119 12.40 8.70 4.10
CA SER A 119 12.41 7.27 4.44
C SER A 119 11.10 6.74 5.06
N LYS A 120 9.98 7.42 4.83
CA LYS A 120 8.63 6.99 5.22
C LYS A 120 7.71 6.95 4.00
N ILE A 121 6.69 6.12 4.06
CA ILE A 121 5.49 6.27 3.22
C ILE A 121 4.44 7.04 4.02
N ILE A 122 3.92 8.11 3.43
CA ILE A 122 2.82 8.92 3.96
C ILE A 122 1.56 8.54 3.19
N ILE A 123 0.46 8.30 3.90
CA ILE A 123 -0.82 7.86 3.32
C ILE A 123 -1.94 8.71 3.91
N TYR A 124 -2.69 9.40 3.06
CA TYR A 124 -3.89 10.13 3.45
C TYR A 124 -5.09 9.21 3.36
N THR A 125 -5.83 9.07 4.45
CA THR A 125 -7.03 8.22 4.51
C THR A 125 -8.27 9.00 4.07
N ASN A 126 -9.30 8.32 3.55
CA ASN A 126 -10.58 8.96 3.21
C ASN A 126 -11.38 9.40 4.44
N VAL A 127 -11.02 8.91 5.64
CA VAL A 127 -11.64 9.35 6.90
C VAL A 127 -10.96 10.54 7.56
N GLY A 128 -10.02 11.20 6.88
CA GLY A 128 -9.36 12.41 7.38
C GLY A 128 -8.24 12.13 8.39
N GLY A 129 -7.62 10.96 8.35
CA GLY A 129 -6.35 10.68 9.02
C GLY A 129 -5.16 10.64 8.07
N VAL A 130 -3.96 10.74 8.63
CA VAL A 130 -2.67 10.53 7.96
C VAL A 130 -1.95 9.38 8.63
N ILE A 131 -1.53 8.40 7.84
CA ILE A 131 -0.67 7.31 8.30
C ILE A 131 0.75 7.60 7.84
N SER A 132 1.72 7.41 8.73
CA SER A 132 3.12 7.31 8.35
C SER A 132 3.67 5.93 8.73
N ILE A 133 4.35 5.30 7.78
CA ILE A 133 5.05 4.03 8.01
C ILE A 133 6.53 4.28 7.73
N SER A 134 7.37 4.08 8.74
CA SER A 134 8.81 4.25 8.61
C SER A 134 9.47 3.06 7.92
N ASN A 135 10.72 3.24 7.49
CA ASN A 135 11.53 2.16 6.95
C ASN A 135 11.73 0.98 7.94
N SER A 136 11.69 1.24 9.26
CA SER A 136 11.74 0.18 10.28
C SER A 136 10.39 -0.52 10.51
N GLY A 137 9.33 -0.07 9.84
CA GLY A 137 7.98 -0.59 9.95
C GLY A 137 7.17 -0.05 11.13
N SER A 138 7.65 1.00 11.79
CA SER A 138 6.85 1.69 12.82
C SER A 138 5.70 2.46 12.16
N VAL A 139 4.50 2.32 12.70
CA VAL A 139 3.30 2.95 12.18
C VAL A 139 2.78 4.02 13.15
N GLU A 140 2.47 5.19 12.62
CA GLU A 140 1.84 6.28 13.34
C GLU A 140 0.63 6.80 12.56
N TYR A 141 -0.48 6.96 13.25
CA TYR A 141 -1.71 7.54 12.72
C TYR A 141 -1.93 8.92 13.35
N THR A 142 -2.10 9.95 12.54
CA THR A 142 -2.46 11.30 12.98
C THR A 142 -3.85 11.65 12.49
N ASP A 143 -4.75 11.97 13.43
CA ASP A 143 -6.10 12.41 13.10
C ASP A 143 -6.09 13.90 12.77
N SER A 144 -6.50 14.26 11.56
CA SER A 144 -6.39 15.65 11.08
C SER A 144 -7.30 16.62 11.84
N LYS A 145 -8.38 16.14 12.47
CA LYS A 145 -9.35 17.02 13.15
C LYS A 145 -8.82 17.52 14.49
N ASN A 146 -8.08 16.69 15.20
CA ASN A 146 -7.58 17.00 16.55
C ASN A 146 -6.05 17.10 16.61
N ASN A 147 -5.36 16.88 15.48
CA ASN A 147 -3.90 16.86 15.35
C ASN A 147 -3.22 15.95 16.38
N LYS A 148 -3.91 14.86 16.79
CA LYS A 148 -3.41 13.90 17.77
C LYS A 148 -2.81 12.71 17.04
N SER A 149 -1.54 12.46 17.32
CA SER A 149 -0.83 11.29 16.82
C SER A 149 -0.94 10.11 17.78
N ILE A 150 -1.19 8.93 17.22
CA ILE A 150 -1.35 7.66 17.89
C ILE A 150 -0.30 6.73 17.31
N LYS A 151 0.61 6.24 18.16
CA LYS A 151 1.49 5.14 17.78
C LYS A 151 0.65 3.88 17.68
N MET A 152 0.59 3.31 16.50
CA MET A 152 -0.10 2.05 16.30
C MET A 152 0.79 0.91 16.80
N GLN A 153 0.19 -0.18 17.27
CA GLN A 153 0.96 -1.36 17.65
C GLN A 153 1.73 -1.84 16.42
N SER A 154 3.05 -1.97 16.55
CA SER A 154 3.87 -2.47 15.46
C SER A 154 3.34 -3.82 15.02
N ALA A 155 3.19 -4.04 13.71
CA ALA A 155 2.94 -5.37 13.16
C ALA A 155 3.92 -6.35 13.83
N GLY A 156 3.37 -7.37 14.48
CA GLY A 156 4.11 -8.25 15.37
C GLY A 156 5.21 -9.00 14.64
N LYS A 157 6.41 -8.40 14.54
CA LYS A 157 7.56 -8.82 13.73
C LYS A 157 7.23 -9.02 12.25
N LEU A 158 8.18 -8.68 11.39
CA LEU A 158 8.18 -9.12 9.99
C LEU A 158 7.96 -10.64 10.03
N LYS A 159 6.76 -11.14 9.72
CA LYS A 159 6.56 -12.58 9.61
C LYS A 159 7.37 -12.95 8.38
N PRO A 160 8.51 -13.68 8.51
CA PRO A 160 9.28 -14.03 7.34
C PRO A 160 8.33 -14.74 6.38
N PRO A 161 8.46 -14.50 5.06
CA PRO A 161 7.64 -15.21 4.09
C PRO A 161 7.71 -16.71 4.43
N PRO A 162 6.58 -17.44 4.42
CA PRO A 162 6.61 -18.88 4.64
C PRO A 162 7.68 -19.45 3.71
N SER A 163 8.67 -20.16 4.27
CA SER A 163 9.73 -20.74 3.44
C SER A 163 9.04 -21.59 2.39
N ALA A 164 9.32 -21.33 1.11
CA ALA A 164 8.89 -22.22 0.05
C ALA A 164 9.38 -23.62 0.44
N ALA A 165 8.45 -24.53 0.72
CA ALA A 165 8.79 -25.92 0.94
C ALA A 165 9.37 -26.41 -0.39
N ASN A 166 10.66 -26.74 -0.39
CA ASN A 166 11.32 -27.46 -1.48
C ASN A 166 10.76 -28.87 -1.60
#